data_AF-A0A5M9JXM2-F1
#
_entry.id   AF-A0A5M9JXM2-F1
#
_cell.length_a   1.000
_cell.length_b   1.000
_cell.length_c   1.000
_cell.angle_alpha   90.00
_cell.angle_beta   90.00
_cell.angle_gamma   90.00
#
_symmetry.space_group_name_H-M   'P 1'
#
loop_
_entity.id
_entity.type
_entity.pdbx_description
1 polymer ?
#
loop_
_entity_poly.entity_id
_entity_poly.type
_entity_poly.pdbx_seq_one_letter_code
_entity_poly.pdbx_strand_id
1 'polypeptide(L)'
;MSRALDEDAAASIKAGDSQKAYDDIVKVIDPDTDSYSFTHQLMDFELLGKGQIPPGFGFNMIVRVENSIAISKISLIQAFVVARQVFFKFKDLSSDHSHEIRNSTSIILLTDPEHLTACNARKRLIQQIRASSKPQLEEALRRELYFIDSLLTSHLNRHTKSPTLWSHRKWLLEVRQSMHIPHDVLGDFASIVMVAAERHPRNYYAWTHMRWLVESVSDGLDASTYLSMIDNVKKWCLRHPGDTSGWSFLLFCLSSKTIFEHVKSSGPKVLDL
;
A
#
# COMPACT_ATOMS: atom_id res chain seq x y z
N MET A 1 11.10 22.49 -0.95
CA MET A 1 10.39 23.79 -0.87
C MET A 1 9.33 23.70 0.20
N SER A 2 9.57 24.33 1.36
CA SER A 2 8.60 24.45 2.44
C SER A 2 7.50 25.40 1.99
N ARG A 3 6.28 24.88 1.74
CA ARG A 3 5.11 25.75 1.67
C ARG A 3 4.68 25.98 3.11
N ALA A 4 4.85 27.21 3.58
CA ALA A 4 4.26 27.66 4.82
C ALA A 4 2.76 27.29 4.82
N LEU A 5 2.25 26.85 5.97
CA LEU A 5 0.83 26.60 6.15
C LEU A 5 0.07 27.89 5.81
N ASP A 6 -0.88 27.78 4.87
CA ASP A 6 -1.84 28.83 4.54
C ASP A 6 -2.45 29.40 5.85
N GLU A 7 -2.59 30.71 5.99
CA GLU A 7 -3.01 31.34 7.27
C GLU A 7 -4.36 30.79 7.75
N ASP A 8 -5.26 30.52 6.80
CA ASP A 8 -6.52 29.82 7.02
C ASP A 8 -6.35 28.40 7.60
N ALA A 9 -5.34 27.65 7.13
CA ALA A 9 -5.05 26.31 7.65
C ALA A 9 -4.52 26.38 9.08
N ALA A 10 -3.67 27.37 9.38
CA ALA A 10 -3.19 27.60 10.75
C ALA A 10 -4.34 28.01 11.70
N ALA A 11 -5.26 28.86 11.24
CA ALA A 11 -6.46 29.23 11.99
C ALA A 11 -7.40 28.02 12.21
N SER A 12 -7.61 27.21 11.18
CA SER A 12 -8.45 25.99 11.26
C SER A 12 -7.85 24.92 12.19
N ILE A 13 -6.52 24.78 12.22
CA ILE A 13 -5.83 23.88 13.16
C ILE A 13 -6.01 24.36 14.60
N LYS A 14 -5.98 25.66 14.86
CA LYS A 14 -6.21 26.23 16.21
C LYS A 14 -7.68 26.17 16.65
N ALA A 15 -8.61 26.22 15.71
CA ALA A 15 -10.05 26.21 15.99
C ALA A 15 -10.66 24.81 16.10
N GLY A 16 -10.04 23.80 15.48
CA GLY A 16 -10.54 22.42 15.45
C GLY A 16 -9.99 21.56 16.59
N ASP A 17 -10.80 20.59 17.03
CA ASP A 17 -10.36 19.56 17.98
C ASP A 17 -9.43 18.56 17.27
N SER A 18 -8.12 18.78 17.43
CA SER A 18 -7.09 17.93 16.81
C SER A 18 -7.08 16.51 17.35
N GLN A 19 -7.50 16.31 18.61
CA GLN A 19 -7.59 14.99 19.22
C GLN A 19 -8.75 14.22 18.59
N LYS A 20 -9.92 14.87 18.43
CA LYS A 20 -11.04 14.29 17.70
C LYS A 20 -10.68 13.88 16.27
N ALA A 21 -9.97 14.74 15.54
CA ALA A 21 -9.52 14.40 14.18
C ALA A 21 -8.60 13.17 14.16
N TYR A 22 -7.71 13.04 15.14
CA TYR A 22 -6.88 11.84 15.31
C TYR A 22 -7.73 10.60 15.58
N ASP A 23 -8.64 10.66 16.55
CA ASP A 23 -9.49 9.52 16.94
C ASP A 23 -10.41 9.07 15.80
N ASP A 24 -11.01 10.04 15.08
CA ASP A 24 -11.88 9.78 13.93
C ASP A 24 -11.10 9.12 12.78
N ILE A 25 -9.87 9.58 12.47
CA ILE A 25 -9.04 8.96 11.42
C ILE A 25 -8.58 7.57 11.83
N VAL A 26 -8.17 7.36 13.09
CA VAL A 26 -7.81 6.03 13.60
C VAL A 26 -8.98 5.06 13.44
N LYS A 27 -10.19 5.51 13.80
CA LYS A 27 -11.40 4.69 13.68
C LYS A 27 -11.69 4.30 12.25
N VAL A 28 -11.59 5.20 11.26
CA VAL A 28 -11.90 4.85 9.86
C VAL A 28 -10.82 3.99 9.20
N ILE A 29 -9.56 4.06 9.64
CA ILE A 29 -8.45 3.20 9.15
C ILE A 29 -8.54 1.78 9.75
N ASP A 30 -9.18 1.63 10.91
CA ASP A 30 -9.33 0.32 11.53
C ASP A 30 -10.19 -0.61 10.63
N PRO A 31 -9.63 -1.75 10.17
CA PRO A 31 -10.36 -2.70 9.34
C PRO A 31 -11.55 -3.33 10.07
N ASP A 32 -11.55 -3.35 11.40
CA ASP A 32 -12.59 -4.00 12.22
C ASP A 32 -13.79 -3.06 12.51
N THR A 33 -13.78 -1.81 12.02
CA THR A 33 -14.82 -0.80 12.29
C THR A 33 -16.19 -1.10 11.69
N ASP A 34 -16.27 -1.95 10.66
CA ASP A 34 -17.52 -2.29 9.99
C ASP A 34 -17.67 -3.81 9.87
N SER A 35 -18.77 -4.35 10.42
CA SER A 35 -19.12 -5.79 10.42
C SER A 35 -19.51 -6.35 9.05
N TYR A 36 -19.21 -5.64 7.96
CA TYR A 36 -19.43 -6.11 6.61
C TYR A 36 -18.38 -7.16 6.24
N SER A 37 -18.86 -8.37 5.99
CA SER A 37 -18.12 -9.53 5.47
C SER A 37 -16.97 -9.13 4.53
N PHE A 38 -15.74 -9.47 4.93
CA PHE A 38 -14.49 -9.25 4.20
C PHE A 38 -14.51 -9.88 2.80
N THR A 39 -15.12 -9.20 1.83
CA THR A 39 -14.87 -9.44 0.42
C THR A 39 -13.62 -8.66 -0.02
N HIS A 40 -12.46 -8.93 0.58
CA HIS A 40 -11.11 -8.60 0.05
C HIS A 40 -10.85 -7.18 -0.52
N GLN A 41 -11.68 -6.18 -0.25
CA GLN A 41 -11.49 -4.84 -0.81
C GLN A 41 -10.55 -4.03 0.08
N LEU A 42 -9.43 -3.59 -0.51
CA LEU A 42 -8.50 -2.64 0.11
C LEU A 42 -9.18 -1.29 0.34
N MET A 43 -8.70 -0.55 1.33
CA MET A 43 -9.16 0.82 1.53
C MET A 43 -8.70 1.70 0.36
N ASP A 44 -9.61 2.53 -0.16
CA ASP A 44 -9.32 3.51 -1.20
C ASP A 44 -9.40 4.92 -0.61
N PHE A 45 -8.24 5.49 -0.31
CA PHE A 45 -8.11 6.81 0.29
C PHE A 45 -8.12 7.92 -0.76
N GLU A 46 -8.88 8.97 -0.49
CA GLU A 46 -8.86 10.23 -1.23
C GLU A 46 -8.69 11.42 -0.27
N LEU A 47 -7.77 12.34 -0.60
CA LEU A 47 -7.50 13.54 0.20
C LEU A 47 -8.14 14.78 -0.41
N LEU A 48 -9.21 15.27 0.24
CA LEU A 48 -10.00 16.39 -0.24
C LEU A 48 -9.36 17.74 0.14
N GLY A 49 -9.11 18.59 -0.86
CA GLY A 49 -8.77 20.00 -0.66
C GLY A 49 -9.99 20.88 -0.37
N LYS A 50 -9.75 22.14 0.01
CA LYS A 50 -10.81 23.12 0.35
C LYS A 50 -11.95 23.18 -0.69
N GLY A 51 -11.62 23.15 -1.98
CA GLY A 51 -12.60 23.23 -3.07
C GLY A 51 -13.32 21.91 -3.43
N GLN A 52 -12.97 20.80 -2.78
CA GLN A 52 -13.58 19.48 -3.01
C GLN A 52 -14.55 19.10 -1.88
N ILE A 53 -14.68 19.93 -0.84
CA ILE A 53 -15.61 19.69 0.27
C ILE A 53 -16.99 20.22 -0.13
N PRO A 54 -18.06 19.40 -0.11
CA PRO A 54 -19.39 19.86 -0.47
C PRO A 54 -19.91 20.97 0.46
N PRO A 55 -20.72 21.93 -0.04
CA PRO A 55 -21.32 22.96 0.80
C PRO A 55 -22.15 22.35 1.94
N GLY A 56 -22.04 22.91 3.15
CA GLY A 56 -22.72 22.41 4.34
C GLY A 56 -21.95 21.34 5.11
N PHE A 57 -20.89 20.77 4.54
CA PHE A 57 -19.94 19.95 5.29
C PHE A 57 -18.86 20.84 5.90
N GLY A 58 -18.55 20.62 7.19
CA GLY A 58 -17.49 21.35 7.87
C GLY A 58 -16.11 21.05 7.27
N PHE A 59 -15.14 21.93 7.52
CA PHE A 59 -13.76 21.78 7.03
C PHE A 59 -13.05 20.52 7.56
N ASN A 60 -13.57 19.89 8.61
CA ASN A 60 -13.04 18.68 9.22
C ASN A 60 -13.77 17.41 8.72
N MET A 61 -14.06 17.33 7.42
CA MET A 61 -14.78 16.21 6.83
C MET A 61 -13.93 14.93 6.82
N ILE A 62 -14.46 13.86 7.42
CA ILE A 62 -13.97 12.48 7.33
C ILE A 62 -15.19 11.63 7.01
N VAL A 63 -15.18 10.95 5.87
CA VAL A 63 -16.29 10.11 5.42
C VAL A 63 -15.75 8.78 4.96
N ARG A 64 -16.40 7.70 5.39
CA ARG A 64 -16.18 6.34 4.89
C ARG A 64 -17.47 5.85 4.26
N VAL A 65 -17.39 5.40 3.01
CA VAL A 65 -18.46 4.71 2.29
C VAL A 65 -17.86 3.40 1.81
N GLU A 66 -18.29 2.29 2.41
CA GLU A 66 -17.69 0.96 2.16
C GLU A 66 -16.17 0.98 2.42
N ASN A 67 -15.36 0.73 1.39
CA ASN A 67 -13.89 0.77 1.43
C ASN A 67 -13.32 2.14 1.03
N SER A 68 -14.14 3.06 0.51
CA SER A 68 -13.71 4.38 0.09
C SER A 68 -13.67 5.34 1.27
N ILE A 69 -12.51 5.97 1.51
CA ILE A 69 -12.26 6.85 2.65
C ILE A 69 -11.84 8.22 2.15
N ALA A 70 -12.70 9.21 2.33
CA ALA A 70 -12.43 10.60 2.01
C ALA A 70 -12.05 11.38 3.27
N ILE A 71 -10.85 11.98 3.27
CA ILE A 71 -10.33 12.75 4.41
C ILE A 71 -9.98 14.16 3.92
N SER A 72 -10.52 15.17 4.59
CA SER A 72 -10.10 16.55 4.33
C SER A 72 -8.61 16.74 4.69
N LYS A 73 -7.88 17.52 3.90
CA LYS A 73 -6.48 17.83 4.19
C LYS A 73 -6.30 18.53 5.54
N ILE A 74 -7.30 19.28 6.00
CA ILE A 74 -7.27 19.98 7.29
C ILE A 74 -7.37 18.97 8.44
N SER A 75 -8.34 18.04 8.40
CA SER A 75 -8.45 16.94 9.37
C SER A 75 -7.16 16.11 9.42
N LEU A 76 -6.57 15.79 8.27
CA LEU A 76 -5.33 15.01 8.21
C LEU A 76 -4.17 15.75 8.89
N ILE A 77 -4.03 17.06 8.67
CA ILE A 77 -2.97 17.86 9.32
C ILE A 77 -3.19 17.96 10.83
N GLN A 78 -4.43 18.19 11.28
CA GLN A 78 -4.77 18.20 12.71
C GLN A 78 -4.42 16.85 13.38
N ALA A 79 -4.86 15.75 12.77
CA ALA A 79 -4.56 14.40 13.24
C ALA A 79 -3.05 14.10 13.22
N PHE A 80 -2.32 14.59 12.22
CA PHE A 80 -0.87 14.41 12.12
C PHE A 80 -0.12 15.06 13.31
N VAL A 81 -0.56 16.22 13.80
CA VAL A 81 0.04 16.87 14.97
C VAL A 81 -0.04 15.96 16.19
N VAL A 82 -1.24 15.42 16.47
CA VAL A 82 -1.46 14.49 17.59
C VAL A 82 -0.71 13.17 17.37
N ALA A 83 -0.77 12.62 16.16
CA ALA A 83 -0.07 11.39 15.80
C ALA A 83 1.44 11.50 16.05
N ARG A 84 2.06 12.63 15.71
CA ARG A 84 3.48 12.86 16.05
C ARG A 84 3.72 12.86 17.55
N GLN A 85 2.90 13.56 18.33
CA GLN A 85 3.06 13.60 19.78
C GLN A 85 2.95 12.20 20.39
N VAL A 86 1.93 11.43 20.00
CA VAL A 86 1.72 10.05 20.42
C VAL A 86 2.91 9.18 20.00
N PHE A 87 3.30 9.23 18.72
CA PHE A 87 4.40 8.41 18.20
C PHE A 87 5.71 8.67 18.95
N PHE A 88 6.11 9.94 19.10
CA PHE A 88 7.36 10.27 19.78
C PHE A 88 7.34 10.00 21.29
N LYS A 89 6.16 9.98 21.91
CA LYS A 89 5.99 9.57 23.31
C LYS A 89 6.22 8.07 23.49
N PHE A 90 5.77 7.24 22.55
CA PHE A 90 5.77 5.77 22.70
C PHE A 90 6.82 5.02 21.89
N LYS A 91 7.47 5.63 20.89
CA LYS A 91 8.36 4.94 19.94
C LYS A 91 9.57 4.21 20.56
N ASP A 92 10.02 4.66 21.73
CA ASP A 92 11.17 4.11 22.45
C ASP A 92 10.74 3.27 23.68
N LEU A 93 9.43 3.12 23.90
CA LEU A 93 8.87 2.35 25.02
C LEU A 93 8.61 0.88 24.63
N SER A 94 8.24 0.04 25.62
CA SER A 94 8.04 -1.41 25.46
C SER A 94 6.90 -1.77 24.48
N SER A 95 6.80 -3.06 24.15
CA SER A 95 5.76 -3.64 23.27
C SER A 95 4.31 -3.41 23.73
N ASP A 96 4.12 -3.01 24.98
CA ASP A 96 2.79 -2.79 25.57
C ASP A 96 2.04 -1.62 24.90
N HIS A 97 2.76 -0.75 24.20
CA HIS A 97 2.21 0.39 23.45
C HIS A 97 2.12 0.16 21.93
N SER A 98 2.00 -1.10 21.52
CA SER A 98 1.94 -1.47 20.10
C SER A 98 0.75 -0.83 19.36
N HIS A 99 -0.38 -0.61 20.04
CA HIS A 99 -1.57 0.01 19.47
C HIS A 99 -1.35 1.50 19.19
N GLU A 100 -0.79 2.24 20.13
CA GLU A 100 -0.48 3.66 19.99
C GLU A 100 0.55 3.89 18.88
N ILE A 101 1.60 3.05 18.81
CA ILE A 101 2.59 3.10 17.73
C ILE A 101 1.92 2.81 16.39
N ARG A 102 1.07 1.78 16.29
CA ARG A 102 0.39 1.44 15.04
C ARG A 102 -0.54 2.57 14.57
N ASN A 103 -1.40 3.06 15.45
CA ASN A 103 -2.38 4.10 15.13
C ASN A 103 -1.71 5.42 14.71
N SER A 104 -0.74 5.87 15.50
CA SER A 104 0.00 7.10 15.19
C SER A 104 0.83 6.98 13.90
N THR A 105 1.51 5.85 13.68
CA THR A 105 2.28 5.64 12.45
C THR A 105 1.40 5.50 11.22
N SER A 106 0.16 4.99 11.34
CA SER A 106 -0.79 4.93 10.22
C SER A 106 -1.11 6.34 9.69
N ILE A 107 -1.40 7.29 10.59
CA ILE A 107 -1.67 8.69 10.22
C ILE A 107 -0.41 9.39 9.69
N ILE A 108 0.75 9.13 10.31
CA ILE A 108 2.03 9.67 9.83
C ILE A 108 2.30 9.21 8.40
N LEU A 109 2.13 7.92 8.09
CA LEU A 109 2.37 7.37 6.75
C LEU A 109 1.30 7.78 5.74
N LEU A 110 0.04 7.95 6.17
CA LEU A 110 -1.00 8.55 5.33
C LEU A 110 -0.69 10.01 4.96
N THR A 111 -0.01 10.74 5.84
CA THR A 111 0.41 12.13 5.59
C THR A 111 1.71 12.21 4.78
N ASP A 112 2.69 11.39 5.13
CA ASP A 112 4.03 11.36 4.53
C ASP A 112 4.54 9.93 4.33
N PRO A 113 4.45 9.38 3.11
CA PRO A 113 4.81 7.99 2.84
C PRO A 113 6.32 7.73 2.94
N GLU A 114 7.14 8.78 2.93
CA GLU A 114 8.61 8.67 3.04
C GLU A 114 9.12 8.73 4.49
N HIS A 115 8.23 8.67 5.48
CA HIS A 115 8.62 8.77 6.89
C HIS A 115 9.27 7.47 7.41
N LEU A 116 10.57 7.30 7.14
CA LEU A 116 11.37 6.11 7.46
C LEU A 116 11.28 5.67 8.92
N THR A 117 11.28 6.60 9.87
CA THR A 117 11.21 6.27 11.31
C THR A 117 9.88 5.61 11.68
N ALA A 118 8.79 6.01 11.04
CA ALA A 118 7.47 5.41 11.27
C ALA A 118 7.39 4.02 10.63
N CYS A 119 7.86 3.90 9.38
CA CYS A 119 8.01 2.63 8.68
C CYS A 119 8.84 1.62 9.51
N ASN A 120 10.00 2.03 10.02
CA ASN A 120 10.85 1.17 10.84
C ASN A 120 10.22 0.82 12.20
N ALA A 121 9.43 1.69 12.81
CA ALA A 121 8.72 1.35 14.04
C ALA A 121 7.73 0.21 13.81
N ARG A 122 7.00 0.22 12.70
CA ARG A 122 6.08 -0.86 12.31
C ARG A 122 6.83 -2.16 12.02
N LYS A 123 7.99 -2.11 11.36
CA LYS A 123 8.87 -3.29 11.19
C LYS A 123 9.29 -3.91 12.53
N ARG A 124 9.61 -3.09 13.53
CA ARG A 124 9.96 -3.59 14.88
C ARG A 124 8.78 -4.31 15.54
N LEU A 125 7.54 -3.82 15.39
CA LEU A 125 6.35 -4.51 15.88
C LEU A 125 6.22 -5.91 15.25
N ILE A 126 6.39 -6.02 13.93
CA ILE A 126 6.35 -7.31 13.24
C ILE A 126 7.49 -8.24 13.69
N GLN A 127 8.71 -7.71 13.89
CA GLN A 127 9.84 -8.49 14.38
C GLN A 127 9.64 -9.04 15.81
N GLN A 128 9.01 -8.25 16.69
CA GLN A 128 8.66 -8.69 18.03
C GLN A 128 7.65 -9.85 17.99
N ILE A 129 6.61 -9.74 17.16
CA ILE A 129 5.61 -10.81 16.99
C ILE A 129 6.23 -12.06 16.36
N ARG A 130 7.14 -11.87 15.40
CA ARG A 130 7.87 -12.96 14.73
C ARG A 130 8.64 -13.84 15.73
N ALA A 131 9.19 -13.26 16.79
CA ALA A 131 9.89 -13.99 17.82
C ALA A 131 8.96 -14.83 18.73
N SER A 132 7.66 -14.51 18.74
CA SER A 132 6.70 -15.07 19.71
C SER A 132 5.84 -16.19 19.13
N SER A 133 5.17 -15.98 17.99
CA SER A 133 4.15 -16.92 17.49
C SER A 133 3.90 -16.81 15.99
N LYS A 134 3.96 -17.95 15.27
CA LYS A 134 3.73 -18.01 13.81
C LYS A 134 2.29 -17.61 13.41
N PRO A 135 1.21 -18.11 14.06
CA PRO A 135 -0.15 -17.66 13.75
C PRO A 135 -0.36 -16.16 13.97
N GLN A 136 0.19 -15.60 15.06
CA GLN A 136 0.10 -14.16 15.32
C GLN A 136 0.89 -13.35 14.29
N LEU A 137 2.04 -13.87 13.84
CA LEU A 137 2.82 -13.25 12.79
C LEU A 137 2.07 -13.23 11.46
N GLU A 138 1.42 -14.33 11.07
CA GLU A 138 0.65 -14.39 9.83
C GLU A 138 -0.48 -13.36 9.82
N GLU A 139 -1.22 -13.26 10.92
CA GLU A 139 -2.26 -12.24 11.09
C GLU A 139 -1.70 -10.80 11.09
N ALA A 140 -0.56 -10.59 11.75
CA ALA A 140 0.11 -9.29 11.76
C ALA A 140 0.62 -8.88 10.37
N LEU A 141 1.20 -9.82 9.61
CA LEU A 141 1.62 -9.61 8.22
C LEU A 141 0.41 -9.31 7.33
N ARG A 142 -0.71 -10.04 7.50
CA ARG A 142 -1.95 -9.80 6.75
C ARG A 142 -2.49 -8.40 6.98
N ARG A 143 -2.58 -7.96 8.25
CA ARG A 143 -3.02 -6.60 8.62
C ARG A 143 -2.08 -5.52 8.09
N GLU A 144 -0.76 -5.75 8.16
CA GLU A 144 0.23 -4.78 7.70
C GLU A 144 0.25 -4.67 6.17
N LEU A 145 0.20 -5.79 5.45
CA LEU A 145 0.05 -5.79 3.99
C LEU A 145 -1.25 -5.09 3.59
N TYR A 146 -2.39 -5.38 4.23
CA TYR A 146 -3.65 -4.69 3.95
C TYR A 146 -3.51 -3.16 4.04
N PHE A 147 -2.85 -2.66 5.09
CA PHE A 147 -2.63 -1.22 5.27
C PHE A 147 -1.70 -0.64 4.18
N ILE A 148 -0.55 -1.26 3.94
CA ILE A 148 0.43 -0.79 2.95
C ILE A 148 -0.13 -0.85 1.54
N ASP A 149 -0.82 -1.95 1.20
CA ASP A 149 -1.43 -2.17 -0.10
C ASP A 149 -2.53 -1.14 -0.36
N SER A 150 -3.38 -0.87 0.65
CA SER A 150 -4.36 0.22 0.58
C SER A 150 -3.70 1.56 0.23
N LEU A 151 -2.60 1.93 0.90
CA LEU A 151 -1.88 3.18 0.58
C LEU A 151 -1.31 3.20 -0.84
N LEU A 152 -0.79 2.05 -1.31
CA LEU A 152 -0.18 1.94 -2.64
C LEU A 152 -1.21 1.96 -3.78
N THR A 153 -2.42 1.48 -3.54
CA THR A 153 -3.48 1.36 -4.57
C THR A 153 -4.51 2.49 -4.55
N SER A 154 -4.49 3.33 -3.52
CA SER A 154 -5.40 4.48 -3.36
C SER A 154 -5.13 5.61 -4.36
N HIS A 155 -6.06 6.58 -4.46
CA HIS A 155 -5.92 7.84 -5.19
C HIS A 155 -4.90 8.83 -4.56
N LEU A 156 -3.75 8.31 -4.12
CA LEU A 156 -2.69 9.02 -3.40
C LEU A 156 -1.41 9.03 -4.23
N ASN A 157 -1.30 9.95 -5.20
CA ASN A 157 -0.19 10.00 -6.16
C ASN A 157 1.23 9.99 -5.56
N ARG A 158 1.41 10.46 -4.33
CA ARG A 158 2.70 10.40 -3.61
C ARG A 158 2.99 9.00 -3.08
N HIS A 159 1.97 8.33 -2.55
CA HIS A 159 2.05 7.02 -1.92
C HIS A 159 2.21 5.90 -2.94
N THR A 160 1.44 5.93 -4.03
CA THR A 160 1.46 4.94 -5.12
C THR A 160 2.87 4.70 -5.70
N LYS A 161 3.74 5.72 -5.66
CA LYS A 161 5.13 5.63 -6.14
C LYS A 161 6.18 5.75 -5.04
N SER A 162 5.79 5.56 -3.79
CA SER A 162 6.70 5.74 -2.66
C SER A 162 7.74 4.63 -2.63
N PRO A 163 9.05 4.92 -2.84
CA PRO A 163 10.09 3.91 -2.67
C PRO A 163 10.06 3.32 -1.26
N THR A 164 9.74 4.12 -0.24
CA THR A 164 9.68 3.66 1.15
C THR A 164 8.57 2.63 1.36
N LEU A 165 7.36 2.87 0.86
CA LEU A 165 6.25 1.93 1.00
C LEU A 165 6.48 0.65 0.20
N TRP A 166 6.94 0.74 -1.06
CA TRP A 166 7.29 -0.44 -1.86
C TRP A 166 8.42 -1.26 -1.22
N SER A 167 9.42 -0.61 -0.62
CA SER A 167 10.50 -1.30 0.11
C SER A 167 9.99 -1.95 1.40
N HIS A 168 9.01 -1.33 2.09
CA HIS A 168 8.36 -1.95 3.24
C HIS A 168 7.58 -3.19 2.80
N ARG A 169 6.74 -3.06 1.77
CA ARG A 169 5.97 -4.18 1.20
C ARG A 169 6.87 -5.36 0.84
N LYS A 170 7.96 -5.10 0.11
CA LYS A 170 8.98 -6.11 -0.21
C LYS A 170 9.50 -6.82 1.04
N TRP A 171 9.87 -6.07 2.08
CA TRP A 171 10.33 -6.64 3.34
C TRP A 171 9.28 -7.53 4.03
N LEU A 172 7.99 -7.17 3.99
CA LEU A 172 6.91 -8.01 4.54
C LEU A 172 6.80 -9.34 3.81
N LEU A 173 6.91 -9.31 2.48
CA LEU A 173 6.87 -10.51 1.65
C LEU A 173 8.12 -11.38 1.85
N GLU A 174 9.30 -10.80 2.03
CA GLU A 174 10.51 -11.54 2.41
C GLU A 174 10.34 -12.23 3.79
N VAL A 175 9.73 -11.56 4.77
CA VAL A 175 9.40 -12.18 6.05
C VAL A 175 8.42 -13.35 5.86
N ARG A 176 7.36 -13.15 5.06
CA ARG A 176 6.36 -14.17 4.73
C ARG A 176 7.01 -15.42 4.09
N GLN A 177 7.88 -15.21 3.09
CA GLN A 177 8.66 -16.25 2.42
C GLN A 177 9.58 -16.99 3.39
N SER A 178 10.31 -16.27 4.25
CA SER A 178 11.21 -16.87 5.24
C SER A 178 10.51 -17.75 6.29
N MET A 179 9.19 -17.60 6.42
CA MET A 179 8.35 -18.39 7.32
C MET A 179 7.55 -19.47 6.57
N HIS A 180 7.81 -19.66 5.28
CA HIS A 180 7.11 -20.57 4.38
C HIS A 180 5.59 -20.36 4.40
N ILE A 181 5.15 -19.10 4.48
CA ILE A 181 3.74 -18.73 4.37
C ILE A 181 3.45 -18.52 2.87
N PRO A 182 2.52 -19.28 2.25
CA PRO A 182 2.20 -19.15 0.83
C PRO A 182 1.75 -17.75 0.47
N HIS A 183 2.02 -17.32 -0.77
CA HIS A 183 1.66 -16.00 -1.27
C HIS A 183 1.19 -16.08 -2.71
N ASP A 184 0.04 -15.47 -3.01
CA ASP A 184 -0.56 -15.46 -4.34
C ASP A 184 0.05 -14.35 -5.20
N VAL A 185 1.07 -14.70 -5.97
CA VAL A 185 1.79 -13.76 -6.84
C VAL A 185 0.90 -13.19 -7.95
N LEU A 186 -0.02 -13.99 -8.50
CA LEU A 186 -0.90 -13.55 -9.58
C LEU A 186 -2.01 -12.62 -9.05
N GLY A 187 -2.55 -12.94 -7.89
CA GLY A 187 -3.46 -12.07 -7.15
C GLY A 187 -2.81 -10.73 -6.84
N ASP A 188 -1.57 -10.72 -6.35
CA ASP A 188 -0.79 -9.51 -6.10
C ASP A 188 -0.53 -8.69 -7.36
N PHE A 189 -0.22 -9.36 -8.47
CA PHE A 189 0.00 -8.71 -9.76
C PHE A 189 -1.25 -7.92 -10.19
N ALA A 190 -2.42 -8.57 -10.15
CA ALA A 190 -3.67 -7.98 -10.57
C ALA A 190 -4.20 -6.91 -9.61
N SER A 191 -4.18 -7.18 -8.30
CA SER A 191 -4.82 -6.34 -7.29
C SER A 191 -3.95 -5.18 -6.80
N ILE A 192 -2.61 -5.31 -6.86
CA ILE A 192 -1.70 -4.31 -6.31
C ILE A 192 -0.90 -3.62 -7.41
N VAL A 193 -0.14 -4.39 -8.19
CA VAL A 193 0.81 -3.81 -9.16
C VAL A 193 0.08 -3.11 -10.29
N MET A 194 -0.89 -3.78 -10.93
CA MET A 194 -1.64 -3.19 -12.04
C MET A 194 -2.50 -2.01 -11.55
N VAL A 195 -3.11 -2.10 -10.37
CA VAL A 195 -3.88 -0.98 -9.80
C VAL A 195 -2.96 0.21 -9.52
N ALA A 196 -1.82 0.01 -8.88
CA ALA A 196 -0.86 1.10 -8.64
C ALA A 196 -0.25 1.68 -9.93
N ALA A 197 -0.14 0.88 -10.99
CA ALA A 197 0.26 1.36 -12.31
C ALA A 197 -0.85 2.19 -12.99
N GLU A 198 -2.13 1.87 -12.74
CA GLU A 198 -3.28 2.65 -13.22
C GLU A 198 -3.32 4.01 -12.54
N ARG A 199 -3.13 4.03 -11.21
CA ARG A 199 -3.14 5.26 -10.41
C ARG A 199 -1.99 6.21 -10.79
N HIS A 200 -0.84 5.68 -11.23
CA HIS A 200 0.31 6.50 -11.60
C HIS A 200 0.95 6.00 -12.91
N PRO A 201 0.74 6.68 -14.05
CA PRO A 201 1.33 6.28 -15.32
C PRO A 201 2.86 6.07 -15.23
N ARG A 202 3.37 5.00 -15.83
CA ARG A 202 4.80 4.64 -15.81
C ARG A 202 5.35 4.39 -14.41
N ASN A 203 4.56 3.81 -13.50
CA ASN A 203 4.98 3.52 -12.13
C ASN A 203 6.15 2.51 -12.06
N TYR A 204 7.38 3.01 -12.17
CA TYR A 204 8.59 2.18 -12.15
C TYR A 204 8.69 1.30 -10.90
N TYR A 205 8.23 1.77 -9.74
CA TYR A 205 8.32 1.03 -8.49
C TYR A 205 7.39 -0.18 -8.46
N ALA A 206 6.14 -0.02 -8.93
CA ALA A 206 5.20 -1.14 -9.02
C ALA A 206 5.73 -2.25 -9.94
N TRP A 207 6.17 -1.89 -11.16
CA TRP A 207 6.69 -2.84 -12.12
C TRP A 207 8.02 -3.48 -11.68
N THR A 208 8.88 -2.73 -10.99
CA THR A 208 10.13 -3.27 -10.44
C THR A 208 9.88 -4.20 -9.26
N HIS A 209 8.88 -3.89 -8.42
CA HIS A 209 8.43 -4.79 -7.37
C HIS A 209 7.93 -6.11 -7.97
N MET A 210 7.18 -6.06 -9.07
CA MET A 210 6.72 -7.28 -9.74
C MET A 210 7.86 -8.14 -10.30
N ARG A 211 8.89 -7.54 -10.92
CA ARG A 211 10.08 -8.29 -11.35
C ARG A 211 10.71 -9.04 -10.18
N TRP A 212 10.95 -8.33 -9.08
CA TRP A 212 11.49 -8.93 -7.87
C TRP A 212 10.59 -10.06 -7.35
N LEU A 213 9.28 -9.88 -7.34
CA LEU A 213 8.35 -10.88 -6.84
C LEU A 213 8.44 -12.18 -7.65
N VAL A 214 8.46 -12.07 -8.98
CA VAL A 214 8.65 -13.22 -9.89
C VAL A 214 9.98 -13.93 -9.63
N GLU A 215 11.07 -13.18 -9.47
CA GLU A 215 12.41 -13.74 -9.22
C GLU A 215 12.58 -14.35 -7.82
N SER A 216 11.77 -13.90 -6.85
CA SER A 216 11.87 -14.34 -5.45
C SER A 216 11.23 -15.71 -5.18
N VAL A 217 10.43 -16.25 -6.10
CA VAL A 217 9.81 -17.56 -5.94
C VAL A 217 10.85 -18.65 -6.20
N SER A 218 11.23 -19.40 -5.17
CA SER A 218 12.34 -20.36 -5.20
C SER A 218 12.21 -21.44 -6.27
N ASP A 219 10.99 -21.95 -6.47
CA ASP A 219 10.70 -23.00 -7.46
C ASP A 219 10.24 -22.43 -8.81
N GLY A 220 10.32 -21.11 -8.96
CA GLY A 220 9.69 -20.38 -10.06
C GLY A 220 8.16 -20.38 -9.98
N LEU A 221 7.53 -19.62 -10.87
CA LEU A 221 6.09 -19.70 -11.08
C LEU A 221 5.79 -20.89 -11.98
N ASP A 222 4.68 -21.58 -11.72
CA ASP A 222 4.18 -22.59 -12.65
C ASP A 222 3.86 -21.95 -14.01
N ALA A 223 3.93 -22.77 -15.07
CA ALA A 223 3.77 -22.29 -16.43
C ALA A 223 2.42 -21.58 -16.67
N SER A 224 1.33 -22.05 -16.04
CA SER A 224 0.00 -21.47 -16.23
C SER A 224 -0.11 -20.08 -15.60
N THR A 225 0.40 -19.91 -14.39
CA THR A 225 0.50 -18.61 -13.71
C THR A 225 1.38 -17.65 -14.50
N TYR A 226 2.52 -18.12 -15.00
CA TYR A 226 3.44 -17.30 -15.78
C TYR A 226 2.81 -16.82 -17.10
N LEU A 227 2.12 -17.69 -17.84
CA LEU A 227 1.43 -17.35 -19.08
C LEU A 227 0.27 -16.38 -18.85
N SER A 228 -0.50 -16.58 -17.77
CA SER A 228 -1.57 -15.65 -17.37
C SER A 228 -1.04 -14.26 -17.06
N MET A 229 0.10 -14.17 -16.37
CA MET A 229 0.78 -12.90 -16.12
C MET A 229 1.21 -12.20 -17.43
N ILE A 230 1.77 -12.94 -18.39
CA ILE A 230 2.15 -12.40 -19.72
C ILE A 230 0.94 -11.85 -20.46
N ASP A 231 -0.16 -12.60 -20.52
CA ASP A 231 -1.39 -12.17 -21.19
C ASP A 231 -1.95 -10.89 -20.54
N ASN A 232 -1.96 -10.83 -19.21
CA ASN A 232 -2.40 -9.65 -18.45
C ASN A 232 -1.53 -8.42 -18.70
N VAL A 233 -0.19 -8.53 -18.68
CA VAL A 233 0.70 -7.38 -18.98
C VAL A 233 0.65 -7.01 -20.48
N LYS A 234 0.48 -7.97 -21.39
CA LYS A 234 0.28 -7.69 -22.82
C LYS A 234 -0.98 -6.84 -23.01
N LYS A 235 -2.12 -7.26 -22.45
CA LYS A 235 -3.37 -6.49 -22.46
C LYS A 235 -3.23 -5.11 -21.81
N TRP A 236 -2.43 -5.00 -20.75
CA TRP A 236 -2.09 -3.71 -20.16
C TRP A 236 -1.36 -2.80 -21.14
N CYS A 237 -0.28 -3.29 -21.76
CA CYS A 237 0.56 -2.52 -22.68
C CYS A 237 -0.23 -2.02 -23.90
N LEU A 238 -1.14 -2.84 -24.43
CA LEU A 238 -1.99 -2.44 -25.55
C LEU A 238 -3.00 -1.34 -25.18
N ARG A 239 -3.49 -1.31 -23.93
CA ARG A 239 -4.35 -0.23 -23.42
C ARG A 239 -3.56 1.03 -23.01
N HIS A 240 -2.30 0.86 -22.64
CA HIS A 240 -1.41 1.92 -22.15
C HIS A 240 -0.13 2.01 -23.00
N PRO A 241 -0.22 2.36 -24.29
CA PRO A 241 0.94 2.33 -25.19
C PRO A 241 2.09 3.24 -24.74
N GLY A 242 1.80 4.30 -23.96
CA GLY A 242 2.80 5.20 -23.38
C GLY A 242 3.45 4.73 -22.07
N ASP A 243 3.06 3.58 -21.50
CA ASP A 243 3.63 3.05 -20.26
C ASP A 243 4.90 2.23 -20.52
N THR A 244 6.04 2.92 -20.59
CA THR A 244 7.35 2.31 -20.79
C THR A 244 7.73 1.30 -19.70
N SER A 245 7.21 1.45 -18.48
CA SER A 245 7.51 0.56 -17.37
C SER A 245 6.77 -0.78 -17.53
N GLY A 246 5.51 -0.74 -17.97
CA GLY A 246 4.74 -1.93 -18.35
C GLY A 246 5.37 -2.68 -19.53
N TRP A 247 5.75 -1.96 -20.60
CA TRP A 247 6.47 -2.57 -21.74
C TRP A 247 7.79 -3.22 -21.32
N SER A 248 8.56 -2.56 -20.46
CA SER A 248 9.80 -3.12 -19.91
C SER A 248 9.54 -4.38 -19.08
N PHE A 249 8.44 -4.45 -18.34
CA PHE A 249 8.05 -5.65 -17.60
C PHE A 249 7.63 -6.79 -18.55
N LEU A 250 6.85 -6.51 -19.59
CA LEU A 250 6.52 -7.50 -20.62
C LEU A 250 7.78 -8.06 -21.28
N LEU A 251 8.75 -7.21 -21.64
CA LEU A 251 10.03 -7.65 -22.19
C LEU A 251 10.79 -8.56 -21.22
N PHE A 252 10.81 -8.22 -19.92
CA PHE A 252 11.36 -9.09 -18.88
C PHE A 252 10.70 -10.46 -18.88
N CYS A 253 9.37 -10.53 -18.93
CA CYS A 253 8.65 -11.80 -18.97
C CYS A 253 9.02 -12.60 -20.23
N LEU A 254 8.99 -11.98 -21.41
CA LEU A 254 9.29 -12.60 -22.70
C LEU A 254 10.75 -13.10 -22.83
N SER A 255 11.66 -12.53 -22.05
CA SER A 255 13.08 -12.91 -22.04
C SER A 255 13.40 -14.05 -21.06
N SER A 256 12.41 -14.54 -20.30
CA SER A 256 12.62 -15.57 -19.29
C SER A 256 12.83 -16.97 -19.89
N LYS A 257 13.74 -17.74 -19.28
CA LYS A 257 13.99 -19.15 -19.62
C LYS A 257 12.75 -20.03 -19.56
N THR A 258 11.82 -19.73 -18.65
CA THR A 258 10.54 -20.44 -18.50
C THR A 258 9.75 -20.49 -19.81
N ILE A 259 9.75 -19.40 -20.59
CA ILE A 259 9.10 -19.37 -21.91
C ILE A 259 9.87 -20.22 -22.91
N PHE A 260 11.19 -20.09 -22.95
CA PHE A 260 12.01 -20.86 -23.88
C PHE A 260 11.87 -22.37 -23.68
N GLU A 261 11.74 -22.82 -22.44
CA GLU A 261 11.50 -24.23 -22.10
C GLU A 261 10.09 -24.66 -22.49
N HIS A 262 9.07 -23.83 -22.22
CA HIS A 262 7.69 -24.11 -22.61
C HIS A 262 7.50 -24.18 -24.14
N VAL A 263 8.12 -23.26 -24.90
CA VAL A 263 8.06 -23.26 -26.37
C VAL A 263 8.76 -24.49 -26.95
N LYS A 264 9.86 -24.93 -26.33
CA LYS A 264 10.55 -26.17 -26.73
C LYS A 264 9.72 -27.42 -26.45
N SER A 265 8.98 -27.47 -25.33
CA SER A 265 8.13 -28.62 -25.00
C SER A 265 6.81 -28.67 -25.77
N SER A 266 6.23 -27.51 -26.09
CA SER A 266 4.89 -27.39 -26.68
C SER A 266 4.89 -27.25 -28.21
N GLY A 267 6.07 -27.11 -28.82
CA GLY A 267 6.24 -26.84 -30.24
C GLY A 267 5.96 -25.39 -30.64
N PRO A 268 6.45 -24.91 -31.80
CA PRO A 268 6.45 -23.49 -32.18
C PRO A 268 5.06 -22.87 -32.48
N LYS A 269 3.97 -23.65 -32.41
CA LYS A 269 2.62 -23.20 -32.81
C LYS A 269 1.76 -22.61 -31.69
N VAL A 270 2.25 -22.55 -30.44
CA VAL A 270 1.41 -22.18 -29.27
C VAL A 270 1.53 -20.70 -28.88
N LEU A 271 2.49 -19.96 -29.44
CA LEU A 271 2.60 -18.53 -29.21
C LEU A 271 1.89 -17.74 -30.32
N ASP A 272 0.56 -17.73 -30.31
CA ASP A 272 -0.19 -16.58 -30.83
C ASP A 272 -0.09 -15.44 -29.79
N LEU A 273 1.13 -14.90 -29.66
CA LEU A 273 1.48 -13.74 -28.83
C LEU A 273 1.09 -12.42 -29.48
#